data_AF-S7J4U1-F1
#
_entry.id   AF-S7J4U1-F1
#
_cell.length_a   1.000
_cell.length_b   1.000
_cell.length_c   1.000
_cell.angle_alpha   90.00
_cell.angle_beta   90.00
_cell.angle_gamma   90.00
#
_symmetry.space_group_name_H-M   'P 1'
#
loop_
_entity.id
_entity.type
_entity.pdbx_description
1 polymer ?
#
loop_
_entity_poly.entity_id
_entity_poly.type
_entity_poly.pdbx_seq_one_letter_code
_entity_poly.pdbx_strand_id
1 'polypeptide(L)'
;MIDNEWKAILGWGDQELEELRISGYLFLRQGHYRKAILFFEALTVLDPLSIYDFQTLGGLYLQVGENEKALFILDQALRMQGDHLPTLLNKTKALFCLNRIEEASAIAMFLTTCPDSIIANDAEALIMSYTKKNIATPLTTAS
;
A
#
# COMPACT_ATOMS: atom_id res chain seq x y z
N MET A 1 -17.67 7.87 -14.65
CA MET A 1 -17.37 6.66 -15.44
C MET A 1 -16.34 7.09 -16.47
N ILE A 2 -15.08 6.79 -16.22
CA ILE A 2 -14.05 6.91 -17.26
C ILE A 2 -14.12 5.54 -17.93
N ASP A 3 -14.96 5.44 -18.94
CA ASP A 3 -15.13 4.22 -19.72
C ASP A 3 -13.81 3.93 -20.45
N ASN A 4 -13.59 2.65 -20.75
CA ASN A 4 -12.41 2.03 -21.34
C ASN A 4 -11.97 2.57 -22.73
N GLU A 5 -11.97 3.90 -22.95
CA GLU A 5 -11.57 4.56 -24.20
C GLU A 5 -10.15 4.17 -24.62
N TRP A 6 -9.28 3.89 -23.65
CA TRP A 6 -7.93 3.38 -23.90
C TRP A 6 -7.95 2.02 -24.62
N LYS A 7 -8.96 1.15 -24.39
CA LYS A 7 -9.07 -0.14 -25.10
C LYS A 7 -9.24 0.07 -26.60
N ALA A 8 -10.03 1.07 -26.99
CA ALA A 8 -10.24 1.41 -28.40
C ALA A 8 -9.03 2.12 -29.03
N ILE A 9 -8.35 2.99 -28.27
CA ILE A 9 -7.19 3.76 -28.76
C ILE A 9 -5.94 2.88 -28.89
N LEU A 10 -5.68 2.04 -27.89
CA LEU A 10 -4.48 1.21 -27.84
C LEU A 10 -4.69 -0.16 -28.51
N GLY A 11 -5.94 -0.57 -28.72
CA GLY A 11 -6.28 -1.93 -29.15
C GLY A 11 -5.98 -2.98 -28.07
N TRP A 12 -5.81 -2.54 -26.83
CA TRP A 12 -5.43 -3.40 -25.70
C TRP A 12 -6.67 -3.98 -25.02
N GLY A 13 -6.57 -5.23 -24.61
CA GLY A 13 -7.54 -5.94 -23.79
C GLY A 13 -6.94 -6.38 -22.47
N ASP A 14 -7.58 -7.38 -21.86
CA ASP A 14 -7.20 -7.86 -20.53
C ASP A 14 -5.86 -8.62 -20.56
N GLN A 15 -5.47 -9.16 -21.72
CA GLN A 15 -4.17 -9.81 -21.90
C GLN A 15 -3.02 -8.81 -21.80
N GLU A 16 -3.11 -7.67 -22.47
CA GLU A 16 -2.06 -6.64 -22.43
C GLU A 16 -1.92 -6.04 -21.02
N LEU A 17 -3.03 -5.91 -20.28
CA LEU A 17 -2.99 -5.52 -18.87
C LEU A 17 -2.28 -6.57 -18.02
N GLU A 18 -2.54 -7.86 -18.25
CA GLU A 18 -1.85 -8.93 -17.53
C GLU A 18 -0.36 -8.96 -17.85
N GLU A 19 0.03 -8.75 -19.11
CA GLU A 19 1.44 -8.64 -19.50
C GLU A 19 2.14 -7.45 -18.83
N LEU A 20 1.44 -6.32 -18.69
CA LEU A 20 1.90 -5.14 -17.97
C LEU A 20 2.09 -5.45 -16.47
N ARG A 21 1.16 -6.19 -15.87
CA ARG A 21 1.21 -6.63 -14.47
C ARG A 21 2.34 -7.61 -14.21
N ILE A 22 2.52 -8.61 -15.08
CA ILE A 22 3.65 -9.56 -15.03
C ILE A 22 4.97 -8.79 -15.11
N SER A 23 5.10 -7.84 -16.03
CA SER A 23 6.30 -7.01 -16.18
C SER A 23 6.59 -6.18 -14.92
N GLY A 24 5.56 -5.56 -14.34
CA GLY A 24 5.65 -4.86 -13.06
C GLY A 24 6.17 -5.75 -11.93
N TYR A 25 5.62 -6.96 -11.81
CA TYR A 25 6.08 -7.95 -10.82
C TYR A 25 7.50 -8.43 -11.07
N LEU A 26 7.93 -8.60 -12.32
CA LEU A 26 9.30 -8.98 -12.64
C LEU A 26 10.30 -7.92 -12.17
N PHE A 27 10.01 -6.63 -12.39
CA PHE A 27 10.86 -5.55 -11.87
C PHE A 27 10.83 -5.48 -10.34
N LEU A 28 9.67 -5.70 -9.72
CA LEU A 28 9.54 -5.77 -8.27
C LEU A 28 10.43 -6.88 -7.70
N ARG A 29 10.39 -8.09 -8.26
CA ARG A 29 11.22 -9.23 -7.81
C ARG A 29 12.71 -9.01 -7.99
N GLN A 30 13.11 -8.19 -8.95
CA GLN A 30 14.51 -7.80 -9.18
C GLN A 30 14.95 -6.63 -8.29
N GLY A 31 14.07 -6.08 -7.43
CA GLY A 31 14.36 -4.92 -6.60
C GLY A 31 14.38 -3.59 -7.34
N HIS A 32 13.94 -3.57 -8.61
CA HIS A 32 13.85 -2.36 -9.43
C HIS A 32 12.55 -1.59 -9.15
N TYR A 33 12.37 -1.16 -7.91
CA TYR A 33 11.09 -0.58 -7.42
C TYR A 33 10.60 0.61 -8.24
N ARG A 34 11.46 1.56 -8.60
CA ARG A 34 11.06 2.72 -9.43
C ARG A 34 10.56 2.32 -10.81
N LYS A 35 11.10 1.24 -11.41
CA LYS A 35 10.58 0.73 -12.69
C LYS A 35 9.23 0.06 -12.48
N ALA A 36 9.10 -0.78 -11.44
CA ALA A 36 7.83 -1.42 -11.11
C ALA A 36 6.70 -0.40 -10.88
N ILE A 37 6.99 0.72 -10.21
CA ILE A 37 6.04 1.82 -10.00
C ILE A 37 5.43 2.30 -11.32
N LEU A 38 6.21 2.48 -12.38
CA LEU A 38 5.69 2.94 -13.68
C LEU A 38 4.64 1.99 -14.27
N PHE A 39 4.84 0.68 -14.12
CA PHE A 39 3.87 -0.33 -14.58
C PHE A 39 2.59 -0.26 -13.76
N PHE A 40 2.69 -0.19 -12.43
CA PHE A 40 1.52 -0.14 -11.57
C PHE A 40 0.80 1.20 -11.62
N GLU A 41 1.48 2.33 -11.81
CA GLU A 41 0.84 3.62 -12.11
C GLU A 41 -0.01 3.53 -13.39
N ALA A 42 0.53 2.94 -14.46
CA ALA A 42 -0.24 2.71 -15.68
C ALA A 42 -1.43 1.77 -15.44
N LEU A 43 -1.25 0.67 -14.71
CA LEU A 43 -2.34 -0.25 -14.36
C LEU A 43 -3.46 0.44 -13.58
N THR A 44 -3.16 1.32 -12.61
CA THR A 44 -4.20 2.02 -11.86
C THR A 44 -5.02 3.00 -12.71
N VAL A 45 -4.48 3.44 -13.85
CA VAL A 45 -5.21 4.29 -14.83
C VAL A 45 -6.02 3.43 -15.81
N LEU A 46 -5.43 2.33 -16.30
CA LEU A 46 -6.05 1.47 -17.30
C LEU A 46 -7.10 0.52 -16.69
N ASP A 47 -6.87 0.04 -15.48
CA ASP A 47 -7.75 -0.82 -14.69
C ASP A 47 -8.06 -0.19 -13.32
N PRO A 48 -8.97 0.81 -13.29
CA PRO A 48 -9.25 1.59 -12.09
C PRO A 48 -10.04 0.83 -11.02
N LEU A 49 -10.35 -0.46 -11.24
CA LEU A 49 -11.14 -1.30 -10.32
C LEU A 49 -10.31 -2.41 -9.67
N SER A 50 -9.04 -2.56 -10.04
CA SER A 50 -8.17 -3.59 -9.51
C SER A 50 -7.59 -3.19 -8.15
N ILE A 51 -8.21 -3.64 -7.05
CA ILE A 51 -7.69 -3.40 -5.71
C ILE A 51 -6.24 -3.91 -5.54
N TYR A 52 -5.87 -5.00 -6.21
CA TYR A 52 -4.54 -5.59 -6.12
C TYR A 52 -3.46 -4.70 -6.74
N ASP A 53 -3.77 -3.99 -7.83
CA ASP A 53 -2.82 -3.08 -8.47
C ASP A 53 -2.59 -1.82 -7.63
N PHE A 54 -3.66 -1.26 -7.07
CA PHE A 54 -3.54 -0.14 -6.12
C PHE A 54 -2.80 -0.57 -4.84
N GLN A 55 -3.11 -1.75 -4.30
CA GLN A 55 -2.42 -2.29 -3.12
C GLN A 55 -0.94 -2.52 -3.40
N THR A 56 -0.58 -3.00 -4.59
CA THR A 56 0.82 -3.22 -4.99
C THR A 56 1.54 -1.90 -5.20
N LEU A 57 0.92 -0.92 -5.88
CA LEU A 57 1.46 0.43 -6.05
C LEU A 57 1.72 1.12 -4.71
N GLY A 58 0.75 1.04 -3.78
CA GLY A 58 0.92 1.57 -2.43
C GLY A 58 2.08 0.92 -1.68
N GLY A 59 2.24 -0.40 -1.80
CA GLY A 59 3.38 -1.13 -1.24
C GLY A 59 4.72 -0.72 -1.86
N LEU A 60 4.75 -0.47 -3.17
CA LEU A 60 5.95 0.02 -3.87
C LEU A 60 6.33 1.43 -3.44
N TYR A 61 5.36 2.34 -3.27
CA TYR A 61 5.64 3.68 -2.75
C TYR A 61 6.19 3.65 -1.33
N LEU A 62 5.71 2.75 -0.46
CA LEU A 62 6.32 2.52 0.86
C LEU A 62 7.79 2.11 0.73
N GLN A 63 8.12 1.18 -0.18
CA GLN A 63 9.49 0.71 -0.35
C GLN A 63 10.46 1.80 -0.80
N VAL A 64 9.99 2.79 -1.57
CA VAL A 64 10.83 3.92 -1.98
C VAL A 64 10.74 5.13 -1.03
N GLY A 65 10.00 5.01 0.08
CA GLY A 65 9.84 6.05 1.09
C GLY A 65 8.85 7.17 0.73
N GLU A 66 8.07 7.01 -0.35
CA GLU A 66 7.06 7.97 -0.80
C GLU A 66 5.73 7.75 -0.05
N ASN A 67 5.77 7.87 1.27
CA ASN A 67 4.69 7.43 2.17
C ASN A 67 3.36 8.17 1.98
N GLU A 68 3.37 9.46 1.63
CA GLU A 68 2.15 10.22 1.34
C GLU A 68 1.43 9.68 0.08
N LYS A 69 2.19 9.37 -0.97
CA LYS A 69 1.62 8.74 -2.17
C LYS A 69 1.10 7.35 -1.87
N ALA A 70 1.84 6.57 -1.06
CA ALA A 70 1.37 5.28 -0.61
C ALA A 70 0.01 5.40 0.08
N LEU A 71 -0.11 6.30 1.06
CA LEU A 71 -1.37 6.52 1.79
C LEU A 71 -2.51 6.89 0.85
N PHE A 72 -2.28 7.84 -0.06
CA PHE A 72 -3.28 8.27 -1.03
C PHE A 72 -3.79 7.13 -1.92
N ILE A 73 -2.89 6.31 -2.48
CA ILE A 73 -3.26 5.17 -3.33
C ILE A 73 -3.96 4.07 -2.52
N LEU A 74 -3.50 3.80 -1.30
CA LEU A 74 -4.11 2.79 -0.43
C LEU A 74 -5.52 3.21 0.01
N ASP A 75 -5.76 4.50 0.23
CA ASP A 75 -7.10 5.02 0.50
C ASP A 75 -8.04 4.85 -0.70
N GLN A 76 -7.55 4.97 -1.93
CA GLN A 76 -8.33 4.64 -3.12
C GLN A 76 -8.67 3.15 -3.19
N ALA A 77 -7.69 2.28 -2.89
CA ALA A 77 -7.93 0.84 -2.78
C ALA A 77 -9.03 0.50 -1.76
N LEU A 78 -8.99 1.12 -0.58
CA LEU A 78 -9.96 0.86 0.49
C LEU A 78 -11.36 1.44 0.22
N ARG A 79 -11.50 2.40 -0.70
CA ARG A 79 -12.83 2.84 -1.17
C ARG A 79 -13.52 1.75 -2.00
N MET A 80 -12.75 0.89 -2.67
CA MET A 80 -13.29 -0.24 -3.43
C MET A 80 -13.65 -1.40 -2.50
N GLN A 81 -12.77 -1.72 -1.55
CA GLN A 81 -13.02 -2.74 -0.53
C GLN A 81 -12.40 -2.30 0.81
N GLY A 82 -13.25 -1.85 1.73
CA GLY A 82 -12.83 -1.26 3.00
C GLY A 82 -12.21 -2.25 4.00
N ASP A 83 -12.47 -3.55 3.83
CA ASP A 83 -11.99 -4.63 4.70
C ASP A 83 -10.82 -5.43 4.11
N HIS A 84 -10.21 -4.96 3.01
CA HIS A 84 -9.09 -5.64 2.39
C HIS A 84 -7.84 -5.60 3.29
N LEU A 85 -7.63 -6.66 4.05
CA LEU A 85 -6.62 -6.75 5.11
C LEU A 85 -5.18 -6.40 4.65
N PRO A 86 -4.68 -6.87 3.48
CA PRO A 86 -3.34 -6.48 3.02
C PRO A 86 -3.20 -4.97 2.76
N THR A 87 -4.26 -4.33 2.25
CA THR A 87 -4.26 -2.87 2.02
C THR A 87 -4.32 -2.10 3.33
N LEU A 88 -5.13 -2.55 4.29
CA LEU A 88 -5.16 -1.97 5.64
C LEU A 88 -3.78 -2.07 6.32
N LEU A 89 -3.10 -3.21 6.19
CA LEU A 89 -1.76 -3.39 6.73
C LEU A 89 -0.75 -2.42 6.10
N ASN A 90 -0.78 -2.25 4.77
CA ASN A 90 0.07 -1.26 4.10
C ASN A 90 -0.29 0.18 4.50
N LYS A 91 -1.57 0.50 4.69
CA LYS A 91 -2.01 1.82 5.16
C LYS A 91 -1.48 2.10 6.56
N THR A 92 -1.56 1.11 7.45
CA THR A 92 -0.97 1.18 8.79
C THR A 92 0.52 1.47 8.73
N LYS A 93 1.28 0.77 7.86
CA LYS A 93 2.71 1.04 7.61
C LYS A 93 2.93 2.49 7.14
N ALA A 94 2.12 2.98 6.20
CA ALA A 94 2.21 4.36 5.69
C ALA A 94 1.98 5.40 6.80
N LEU A 95 0.91 5.25 7.57
CA LEU A 95 0.54 6.16 8.67
C LEU A 95 1.64 6.21 9.73
N PHE A 96 2.19 5.07 10.09
CA PHE A 96 3.33 4.97 11.00
C PHE A 96 4.57 5.71 10.47
N CYS A 97 4.92 5.53 9.20
CA CYS A 97 6.04 6.25 8.56
C CYS A 97 5.79 7.77 8.48
N LEU A 98 4.53 8.21 8.42
CA LEU A 98 4.11 9.60 8.44
C LEU A 98 3.91 10.17 9.87
N ASN A 99 4.25 9.40 10.91
CA ASN A 99 4.08 9.77 12.31
C ASN A 99 2.62 10.05 12.72
N ARG A 100 1.64 9.48 12.01
CA ARG A 100 0.20 9.50 12.34
C ARG A 100 -0.13 8.31 13.24
N ILE A 101 0.44 8.32 14.44
CA ILE A 101 0.55 7.14 15.32
C ILE A 101 -0.81 6.69 15.85
N GLU A 102 -1.70 7.61 16.18
CA GLU A 102 -3.02 7.30 16.74
C GLU A 102 -3.87 6.53 15.71
N GLU A 103 -3.94 7.03 14.49
CA GLU A 103 -4.68 6.39 13.39
C GLU A 103 -4.06 5.03 13.02
N ALA A 104 -2.73 4.97 12.93
CA ALA A 104 -2.03 3.72 12.64
C ALA A 104 -2.31 2.66 13.71
N SER A 105 -2.26 3.04 15.00
CA SER A 105 -2.48 2.12 16.12
C SER A 105 -3.91 1.61 16.15
N ALA A 106 -4.90 2.46 15.85
CA ALA A 106 -6.30 2.05 15.78
C ALA A 106 -6.53 0.95 14.71
N ILE A 107 -5.97 1.14 13.51
CA ILE A 107 -6.08 0.13 12.44
C ILE A 107 -5.27 -1.12 12.80
N ALA A 108 -4.06 -0.96 13.35
CA ALA A 108 -3.23 -2.09 13.74
C ALA A 108 -3.92 -2.98 14.78
N MET A 109 -4.54 -2.40 15.81
CA MET A 109 -5.31 -3.15 16.82
C MET A 109 -6.50 -3.90 16.23
N PHE A 110 -7.15 -3.35 15.20
CA PHE A 110 -8.19 -4.08 14.47
C PHE A 110 -7.58 -5.31 13.76
N LEU A 111 -6.43 -5.13 13.08
CA LEU A 111 -5.76 -6.20 12.33
C LEU A 111 -5.22 -7.33 13.22
N THR A 112 -4.84 -7.08 14.48
CA THR A 112 -4.40 -8.16 15.39
C THR A 112 -5.51 -9.15 15.72
N THR A 113 -6.78 -8.77 15.53
CA THR A 113 -7.94 -9.63 15.79
C THR A 113 -8.43 -10.38 14.55
N CYS A 114 -7.80 -10.16 13.39
CA CYS A 114 -8.24 -10.78 12.14
C CYS A 114 -7.86 -12.29 12.08
N PRO A 115 -8.58 -13.11 11.30
CA PRO A 115 -8.29 -14.54 11.17
C PRO A 115 -6.95 -14.86 10.48
N ASP A 116 -6.41 -13.94 9.69
CA ASP A 116 -5.14 -14.12 8.99
C ASP A 116 -3.97 -13.90 9.96
N SER A 117 -3.37 -15.00 10.40
CA SER A 117 -2.29 -14.98 11.39
C SER A 117 -1.05 -14.24 10.91
N ILE A 118 -0.78 -14.21 9.61
CA ILE A 118 0.38 -13.48 9.06
C ILE A 118 0.14 -11.99 9.21
N ILE A 119 -1.05 -11.51 8.83
CA ILE A 119 -1.40 -10.10 8.95
C ILE A 119 -1.51 -9.67 10.41
N ALA A 120 -2.10 -10.50 11.27
CA ALA A 120 -2.19 -10.23 12.70
C ALA A 120 -0.80 -10.08 13.34
N ASN A 121 0.11 -11.02 13.07
CA ASN A 121 1.49 -10.98 13.56
C ASN A 121 2.26 -9.76 13.03
N ASP A 122 2.09 -9.41 11.74
CA ASP A 122 2.69 -8.21 11.16
C ASP A 122 2.18 -6.93 11.85
N ALA A 123 0.89 -6.86 12.14
CA ALA A 123 0.29 -5.73 12.84
C ALA A 123 0.81 -5.60 14.29
N GLU A 124 0.94 -6.71 15.01
CA GLU A 124 1.56 -6.74 16.34
C GLU A 124 3.02 -6.26 16.30
N ALA A 125 3.79 -6.72 15.32
CA ALA A 125 5.18 -6.31 15.14
C ALA A 125 5.29 -4.80 14.88
N LEU A 126 4.38 -4.22 14.09
CA LEU A 126 4.32 -2.78 13.85
C LEU A 126 4.03 -2.01 15.14
N ILE A 127 3.02 -2.41 15.93
CA ILE A 127 2.71 -1.79 17.22
C ILE A 127 3.94 -1.82 18.14
N MET A 128 4.58 -2.98 18.27
CA MET A 128 5.75 -3.15 19.15
C MET A 128 6.93 -2.28 18.71
N SER A 129 7.20 -2.19 17.40
CA SER A 129 8.29 -1.39 16.84
C SER A 129 8.12 0.10 17.16
N TYR A 130 6.92 0.63 16.96
CA TYR A 130 6.65 2.06 17.19
C TYR A 130 6.50 2.41 18.68
N THR A 131 6.01 1.48 19.51
CA THR A 131 5.98 1.68 20.97
C THR A 131 7.39 1.79 21.55
N LYS A 132 8.32 0.91 21.13
CA LYS A 132 9.72 0.96 21.58
C LYS A 132 10.43 2.25 21.14
N LYS A 133 10.17 2.71 19.92
CA LYS A 133 10.75 3.96 19.40
C LYS A 133 10.31 5.20 20.19
N ASN A 134 9.06 5.22 20.67
CA ASN A 134 8.53 6.32 21.47
C ASN A 134 9.00 6.29 22.94
N ILE A 135 9.36 5.13 23.49
CA ILE A 135 9.98 5.04 24.83
C ILE A 135 11.46 5.49 24.80
N ALA A 136 12.15 5.31 23.66
CA ALA A 136 13.56 5.67 23.49
C ALA A 136 13.82 7.17 23.22
N THR A 137 12.77 7.99 23.11
CA THR A 137 12.89 9.46 23.07
C THR A 137 12.45 10.02 24.43
N PRO A 138 13.35 10.11 25.43
CA PRO A 138 12.99 10.71 26.70
C PRO A 138 12.69 12.19 26.48
N LEU A 139 11.66 12.68 27.17
CA LEU A 139 11.32 14.10 27.33
C LEU A 139 12.54 14.88 27.83
N THR A 140 13.41 15.32 26.93
CA THR A 140 14.35 16.41 27.21
C THR A 140 13.71 17.69 26.71
N THR A 141 13.00 18.38 27.59
CA THR A 141 13.08 19.83 27.83
C THR A 141 11.95 20.26 28.78
N ALA A 142 12.29 20.44 30.06
CA ALA A 142 11.66 21.42 30.94
C ALA A 142 12.43 21.49 32.27
N SER A 143 13.45 22.34 32.31
CA SER A 143 13.95 23.01 33.52
C SER A 143 14.53 24.35 33.12
#